data_AF-A0A0X8HRS0-F1
#
_entry.id   AF-A0A0X8HRS0-F1
#
_cell.length_a   1.000
_cell.length_b   1.000
_cell.length_c   1.000
_cell.angle_alpha   90.00
_cell.angle_beta   90.00
_cell.angle_gamma   90.00
#
_symmetry.space_group_name_H-M   'P 1'
#
loop_
_entity.id
_entity.type
_entity.pdbx_description
1 polymer ?
#
loop_
_entity_poly.entity_id
_entity_poly.type
_entity_poly.pdbx_seq_one_letter_code
_entity_poly.pdbx_strand_id
1 'polypeptide(L)'
;MPIRTTVEANITGAFSDIFESPPSTAVKWVLKTATIGVYILLHTIASSLGWIFENTIRSSFVDNVIVVSLRLLTIVPVVGSPLSHRLTGALSFVKFKIIPFLDNAMSVIEYSFYVKMINDTVLNDKVKMVVTGDPFTLNYVDDVPQTTLILSNHRSIIDYIVISKLILETKENIPDYKTLMHSICKNSATINPPPIRFISWGSVSSFPTLKLLFNIWAKDENCFTSTSKIHSNLSRHGNSPLVIFPEVNSITPELVMIQQKLLKNKYEDTPSLKQVLYPRYKQLNAAIKDLASWKKVKKRHGLMEHVVDKVDKWIHDDKGNEQDFVELESLLNTQEGAITANKPHFTERIMVNEYVYNLTIVYYQPVVKQNDPTHIFEHNHPTGVRDPHFQLEHITPSLWDMYKSAYGDRPIIIKVHVQRSRTDPLLHMKSRHLEKWLENSWCDKDKLITVMENSVKVE
;
A
#
# COMPACT_ATOMS: atom_id res chain seq x y z
N MET A 1 15.42 -13.90 -0.54
CA MET A 1 14.60 -14.85 0.23
C MET A 1 14.37 -16.12 -0.58
N PRO A 2 14.38 -17.32 0.03
CA PRO A 2 14.00 -18.54 -0.68
C PRO A 2 12.49 -18.50 -0.97
N ILE A 3 12.12 -18.46 -2.25
CA ILE A 3 10.74 -18.28 -2.77
C ILE A 3 9.72 -19.15 -2.03
N ARG A 4 10.11 -20.38 -1.68
CA ARG A 4 9.29 -21.32 -0.92
C ARG A 4 8.77 -20.71 0.39
N THR A 5 9.65 -20.07 1.18
CA THR A 5 9.27 -19.49 2.48
C THR A 5 8.31 -18.31 2.33
N THR A 6 8.47 -17.49 1.29
CA THR A 6 7.57 -16.36 1.01
C THR A 6 6.18 -16.85 0.55
N VAL A 7 6.14 -17.90 -0.28
CA VAL A 7 4.88 -18.53 -0.71
C VAL A 7 4.20 -19.21 0.47
N GLU A 8 4.96 -19.89 1.31
CA GLU A 8 4.47 -20.56 2.52
C GLU A 8 3.86 -19.55 3.50
N ALA A 9 4.58 -18.47 3.80
CA ALA A 9 4.14 -17.45 4.76
C ALA A 9 2.92 -16.65 4.27
N ASN A 10 2.84 -16.31 2.97
CA ASN A 10 1.81 -15.37 2.49
C ASN A 10 0.65 -16.04 1.76
N ILE A 11 0.89 -17.18 1.08
CA ILE A 11 -0.10 -17.79 0.19
C ILE A 11 -0.70 -19.04 0.81
N THR A 12 0.12 -20.06 1.11
CA THR A 12 -0.40 -21.40 1.41
C THR A 12 -0.57 -21.69 2.90
N GLY A 13 0.16 -20.98 3.77
CA GLY A 13 0.40 -21.44 5.14
C GLY A 13 1.31 -22.66 5.13
N ALA A 14 1.42 -23.35 6.27
CA ALA A 14 2.22 -24.56 6.39
C ALA A 14 1.77 -25.62 5.36
N PHE A 15 2.71 -26.09 4.52
CA PHE A 15 2.39 -27.06 3.46
C PHE A 15 1.87 -28.40 4.01
N SER A 16 2.20 -28.74 5.26
CA SER A 16 1.68 -29.90 5.98
C SER A 16 0.16 -29.94 5.99
N ASP A 17 -0.47 -28.79 6.21
CA ASP A 17 -1.90 -28.67 6.45
C ASP A 17 -2.72 -28.86 5.16
N ILE A 18 -2.06 -28.80 4.00
CA ILE A 18 -2.70 -29.02 2.70
C ILE A 18 -3.06 -30.50 2.55
N PHE A 19 -2.18 -31.39 3.02
CA PHE A 19 -2.38 -32.84 2.93
C PHE A 19 -3.45 -33.36 3.90
N GLU A 20 -3.78 -32.60 4.94
CA GLU A 20 -4.84 -32.93 5.89
C GLU A 20 -6.24 -32.59 5.36
N SER A 21 -6.33 -31.69 4.38
CA SER A 21 -7.61 -31.24 3.84
C SER A 21 -8.18 -32.21 2.79
N PRO A 22 -9.52 -32.36 2.68
CA PRO A 22 -10.14 -33.13 1.61
C PRO A 22 -9.70 -32.60 0.24
N PRO A 23 -9.39 -33.47 -0.74
CA PRO A 23 -8.86 -33.04 -2.05
C PRO A 23 -9.82 -32.11 -2.80
N SER A 24 -11.13 -32.26 -2.60
CA SER A 24 -12.14 -31.38 -3.19
C SER A 24 -12.03 -29.94 -2.68
N THR A 25 -11.64 -29.74 -1.42
CA THR A 25 -11.46 -28.42 -0.80
C THR A 25 -10.13 -27.79 -1.25
N ALA A 26 -9.06 -28.58 -1.30
CA ALA A 26 -7.77 -28.13 -1.82
C ALA A 26 -7.90 -27.64 -3.29
N VAL A 27 -8.61 -28.39 -4.14
CA VAL A 27 -8.90 -27.98 -5.53
C VAL A 27 -9.65 -26.64 -5.57
N LYS A 28 -10.62 -26.41 -4.68
CA LYS A 28 -11.32 -25.12 -4.60
C LYS A 28 -10.38 -23.98 -4.23
N TRP A 29 -9.46 -24.16 -3.28
CA TRP A 29 -8.49 -23.12 -2.90
C TRP A 29 -7.50 -22.83 -4.02
N VAL A 30 -7.03 -23.87 -4.73
CA VAL A 30 -6.20 -23.72 -5.92
C VAL A 30 -6.93 -22.93 -6.99
N LEU A 31 -8.21 -23.27 -7.26
CA LEU A 31 -9.02 -22.54 -8.23
C LEU A 31 -9.22 -21.07 -7.83
N LYS A 32 -9.53 -20.79 -6.55
CA LYS A 32 -9.62 -19.41 -6.05
C LYS A 32 -8.30 -18.65 -6.23
N THR A 33 -7.17 -19.29 -5.92
CA THR A 33 -5.85 -18.68 -6.10
C THR A 33 -5.54 -18.46 -7.59
N ALA A 34 -5.92 -19.39 -8.47
CA ALA A 34 -5.78 -19.23 -9.91
C ALA A 34 -6.60 -18.06 -10.45
N THR A 35 -7.78 -17.78 -9.88
CA THR A 35 -8.56 -16.59 -10.28
C THR A 35 -7.82 -15.29 -10.04
N ILE A 36 -7.01 -15.19 -8.98
CA ILE A 36 -6.13 -14.02 -8.75
C ILE A 36 -5.16 -13.87 -9.92
N GLY A 37 -4.51 -14.96 -10.35
CA GLY A 37 -3.62 -14.96 -11.51
C GLY A 37 -4.30 -14.48 -12.79
N VAL A 38 -5.57 -14.86 -13.00
CA VAL A 38 -6.37 -14.37 -14.14
C VAL A 38 -6.60 -12.86 -14.08
N TYR A 39 -6.96 -12.31 -12.92
CA TYR A 39 -7.10 -10.85 -12.76
C TYR A 39 -5.78 -10.12 -13.05
N ILE A 40 -4.66 -10.66 -12.56
CA ILE A 40 -3.33 -10.08 -12.81
C ILE A 40 -2.99 -10.09 -14.30
N LEU A 41 -3.28 -11.19 -15.01
CA LEU A 41 -3.07 -11.30 -16.44
C LEU A 41 -3.94 -10.30 -17.22
N LEU A 42 -5.25 -10.24 -16.91
CA LEU A 42 -6.19 -9.33 -17.56
C LEU A 42 -5.78 -7.87 -17.36
N HIS A 43 -5.44 -7.48 -16.13
CA HIS A 43 -4.94 -6.15 -15.81
C HIS A 43 -3.65 -5.83 -16.58
N THR A 44 -2.71 -6.78 -16.62
CA THR A 44 -1.44 -6.59 -17.33
C THR A 44 -1.67 -6.41 -18.84
N ILE A 45 -2.57 -7.18 -19.45
CA ILE A 45 -2.92 -7.04 -20.87
C ILE A 45 -3.54 -5.66 -21.13
N ALA A 46 -4.54 -5.27 -20.33
CA ALA A 46 -5.21 -3.98 -20.47
C ALA A 46 -4.24 -2.81 -20.28
N SER A 47 -3.38 -2.87 -19.26
CA SER A 47 -2.37 -1.85 -18.97
C SER A 47 -1.29 -1.77 -20.06
N SER A 48 -0.86 -2.92 -20.59
CA SER A 48 0.12 -2.95 -21.69
C SER A 48 -0.46 -2.35 -22.97
N LEU A 49 -1.71 -2.69 -23.31
CA LEU A 49 -2.42 -2.10 -24.43
C LEU A 49 -2.60 -0.59 -24.24
N GLY A 50 -3.05 -0.16 -23.06
CA GLY A 50 -3.20 1.26 -22.72
C GLY A 50 -1.88 2.03 -22.86
N TRP A 51 -0.79 1.48 -22.35
CA TRP A 51 0.55 2.08 -22.48
C TRP A 51 1.02 2.16 -23.94
N ILE A 52 0.76 1.13 -24.75
CA ILE A 52 1.06 1.15 -26.20
C ILE A 52 0.26 2.28 -26.86
N PHE A 53 -1.05 2.34 -26.67
CA PHE A 53 -1.89 3.37 -27.28
C PHE A 53 -1.52 4.77 -26.82
N GLU A 54 -1.29 4.99 -25.53
CA GLU A 54 -0.86 6.28 -25.00
C GLU A 54 0.47 6.72 -25.60
N ASN A 55 1.48 5.84 -25.67
CA ASN A 55 2.79 6.22 -26.21
C ASN A 55 2.76 6.40 -27.73
N THR A 56 2.00 5.58 -28.45
CA THR A 56 1.82 5.75 -29.88
C THR A 56 1.12 7.07 -30.19
N ILE A 57 0.12 7.48 -29.40
CA ILE A 57 -0.69 8.67 -29.70
C ILE A 57 -0.12 9.95 -29.12
N ARG A 58 0.62 9.89 -28.00
CA ARG A 58 1.21 11.08 -27.35
C ARG A 58 2.66 11.34 -27.75
N SER A 59 3.28 10.45 -28.53
CA SER A 59 4.64 10.69 -29.00
C SER A 59 4.62 11.83 -30.02
N SER A 60 5.35 12.91 -29.73
CA SER A 60 5.52 14.04 -30.64
C SER A 60 6.09 13.63 -32.00
N PHE A 61 6.90 12.56 -32.03
CA PHE A 61 7.37 11.96 -33.27
C PHE A 61 6.22 11.36 -34.08
N VAL A 62 5.33 10.60 -33.42
CA VAL A 62 4.20 9.96 -34.11
C VAL A 62 3.19 11.01 -34.56
N ASP A 63 2.91 12.04 -33.75
CA ASP A 63 2.08 13.16 -34.17
C ASP A 63 2.65 13.86 -35.40
N ASN A 64 3.96 14.12 -35.43
CA ASN A 64 4.63 14.71 -36.58
C ASN A 64 4.58 13.80 -37.81
N VAL A 65 4.82 12.49 -37.64
CA VAL A 65 4.71 11.50 -38.72
C VAL A 65 3.27 11.44 -39.24
N ILE A 66 2.27 11.41 -38.37
CA ILE A 66 0.85 11.43 -38.75
C ILE A 66 0.54 12.70 -39.53
N VAL A 67 0.95 13.87 -39.06
CA VAL A 67 0.72 15.15 -39.76
C VAL A 67 1.38 15.18 -41.13
N VAL A 68 2.63 14.71 -41.24
CA VAL A 68 3.36 14.62 -42.51
C VAL A 68 2.69 13.60 -43.44
N SER A 69 2.30 12.43 -42.95
CA SER A 69 1.60 11.40 -43.72
C SER A 69 0.23 11.88 -44.20
N LEU A 70 -0.53 12.59 -43.35
CA LEU A 70 -1.81 13.19 -43.72
C LEU A 70 -1.62 14.24 -44.84
N ARG A 71 -0.59 15.09 -44.75
CA ARG A 71 -0.25 16.06 -45.80
C ARG A 71 0.17 15.39 -47.11
N LEU A 72 1.02 14.37 -47.04
CA LEU A 72 1.42 13.59 -48.22
C LEU A 72 0.22 12.88 -48.87
N LEU A 73 -0.69 12.35 -48.06
CA LEU A 73 -1.93 11.74 -48.55
C LEU A 73 -2.83 12.76 -49.25
N THR A 74 -2.94 13.99 -48.75
CA THR A 74 -3.76 15.01 -49.43
C THR A 74 -3.23 15.43 -50.81
N ILE A 75 -1.98 15.11 -51.16
CA ILE A 75 -1.41 15.37 -52.49
C ILE A 75 -1.96 14.39 -53.54
N VAL A 76 -2.44 13.21 -53.15
CA VAL A 76 -3.02 12.22 -54.07
C VAL A 76 -4.55 12.42 -54.13
N PRO A 77 -5.10 13.08 -55.16
CA PRO A 77 -6.46 13.63 -55.14
C PRO A 77 -7.57 12.57 -55.10
N VAL A 78 -7.34 11.37 -55.64
CA VAL A 78 -8.40 10.34 -55.77
C VAL A 78 -8.46 9.39 -54.56
N VAL A 79 -7.31 8.98 -54.02
CA VAL A 79 -7.25 7.96 -52.95
C VAL A 79 -6.87 8.56 -51.60
N GLY A 80 -6.08 9.64 -51.60
CA GLY A 80 -5.45 10.12 -50.40
C GLY A 80 -6.34 10.99 -49.51
N SER A 81 -7.24 11.78 -50.08
CA SER A 81 -8.26 12.53 -49.32
C SER A 81 -9.18 11.61 -48.49
N PRO A 82 -9.83 10.56 -49.05
CA PRO A 82 -10.67 9.67 -48.25
C PRO A 82 -9.88 8.85 -47.22
N LEU A 83 -8.62 8.47 -47.51
CA LEU A 83 -7.77 7.77 -46.55
C LEU A 83 -7.36 8.67 -45.36
N SER A 84 -7.04 9.94 -45.64
CA SER A 84 -6.70 10.94 -44.62
C SER A 84 -7.86 11.18 -43.63
N HIS A 85 -9.09 11.27 -44.15
CA HIS A 85 -10.29 11.39 -43.31
C HIS A 85 -10.51 10.13 -42.46
N ARG A 86 -10.32 8.93 -43.03
CA ARG A 86 -10.43 7.67 -42.27
C ARG A 86 -9.35 7.56 -41.18
N LEU A 87 -8.12 7.97 -41.45
CA LEU A 87 -7.03 7.92 -40.48
C LEU A 87 -7.26 8.89 -39.32
N THR A 88 -7.73 10.11 -39.61
CA THR A 88 -8.10 11.10 -38.58
C THR A 88 -9.30 10.63 -37.76
N GLY A 89 -10.28 10.01 -38.41
CA GLY A 89 -11.39 9.34 -37.74
C GLY A 89 -10.92 8.19 -36.82
N ALA A 90 -9.99 7.35 -37.28
CA ALA A 90 -9.41 6.28 -36.48
C ALA A 90 -8.61 6.82 -35.29
N LEU A 91 -7.80 7.86 -35.46
CA LEU A 91 -7.02 8.47 -34.38
C LEU A 91 -7.93 9.08 -33.30
N SER A 92 -8.96 9.83 -33.72
CA SER A 92 -9.94 10.38 -32.79
C SER A 92 -10.74 9.28 -32.10
N PHE A 93 -11.09 8.20 -32.80
CA PHE A 93 -11.71 7.02 -32.20
C PHE A 93 -10.81 6.39 -31.12
N VAL A 94 -9.52 6.20 -31.40
CA VAL A 94 -8.61 5.61 -30.41
C VAL A 94 -8.46 6.54 -29.20
N LYS A 95 -8.29 7.85 -29.42
CA LYS A 95 -8.10 8.85 -28.37
C LYS A 95 -9.33 9.04 -27.47
N PHE A 96 -10.52 9.10 -28.07
CA PHE A 96 -11.75 9.46 -27.35
C PHE A 96 -12.62 8.26 -26.98
N LYS A 97 -12.40 7.08 -27.58
CA LYS A 97 -13.14 5.85 -27.22
C LYS A 97 -12.26 4.74 -26.67
N ILE A 98 -11.17 4.36 -27.35
CA ILE A 98 -10.36 3.21 -26.92
C ILE A 98 -9.61 3.49 -25.62
N ILE A 99 -8.92 4.64 -25.51
CA ILE A 99 -8.18 4.97 -24.27
C ILE A 99 -9.12 5.05 -23.06
N PRO A 100 -10.22 5.84 -23.10
CA PRO A 100 -11.17 5.88 -21.97
C PRO A 100 -11.82 4.52 -21.67
N PHE A 101 -12.07 3.70 -22.70
CA PHE A 101 -12.56 2.34 -22.52
C PHE A 101 -11.55 1.46 -21.77
N LEU A 102 -10.26 1.52 -22.12
CA LEU A 102 -9.20 0.78 -21.43
C LEU A 102 -9.04 1.25 -19.98
N ASP A 103 -9.10 2.56 -19.72
CA ASP A 103 -9.04 3.13 -18.37
C ASP A 103 -10.22 2.66 -17.51
N ASN A 104 -11.43 2.66 -18.08
CA ASN A 104 -12.61 2.13 -17.40
C ASN A 104 -12.51 0.62 -17.18
N ALA A 105 -12.04 -0.14 -18.18
CA ALA A 105 -11.83 -1.58 -18.05
C ALA A 105 -10.82 -1.92 -16.94
N MET A 106 -9.71 -1.19 -16.85
CA MET A 106 -8.75 -1.34 -15.75
C MET A 106 -9.41 -1.06 -14.40
N SER A 107 -10.14 0.04 -14.28
CA SER A 107 -10.84 0.40 -13.04
C SER A 107 -11.86 -0.67 -12.62
N VAL A 108 -12.61 -1.24 -13.57
CA VAL A 108 -13.55 -2.34 -13.34
C VAL A 108 -12.84 -3.62 -12.93
N ILE A 109 -11.72 -3.96 -13.55
CA ILE A 109 -10.90 -5.14 -13.19
C ILE A 109 -10.36 -4.98 -11.77
N GLU A 110 -9.80 -3.82 -11.43
CA GLU A 110 -9.28 -3.52 -10.10
C GLU A 110 -10.38 -3.61 -9.03
N TYR A 111 -11.53 -2.99 -9.28
CA TYR A 111 -12.67 -3.05 -8.36
C TYR A 111 -13.19 -4.48 -8.17
N SER A 112 -13.41 -5.20 -9.28
CA SER A 112 -13.91 -6.57 -9.26
C SER A 112 -12.96 -7.49 -8.51
N PHE A 113 -11.65 -7.29 -8.65
CA PHE A 113 -10.64 -8.00 -7.89
C PHE A 113 -10.79 -7.74 -6.39
N TYR A 114 -10.84 -6.48 -5.97
CA TYR A 114 -10.98 -6.15 -4.55
C TYR A 114 -12.28 -6.69 -3.96
N VAL A 115 -13.41 -6.49 -4.63
CA VAL A 115 -14.71 -7.03 -4.18
C VAL A 115 -14.66 -8.55 -4.09
N LYS A 116 -14.07 -9.23 -5.08
CA LYS A 116 -13.90 -10.69 -5.02
C LYS A 116 -13.05 -11.12 -3.84
N MET A 117 -11.88 -10.50 -3.66
CA MET A 117 -10.96 -10.84 -2.57
C MET A 117 -11.59 -10.59 -1.20
N ILE A 118 -12.31 -9.48 -1.04
CA ILE A 118 -13.01 -9.14 0.21
C ILE A 118 -14.13 -10.16 0.48
N ASN A 119 -14.96 -10.50 -0.51
CA ASN A 119 -15.99 -11.53 -0.38
C ASN A 119 -15.42 -12.91 -0.06
N ASP A 120 -14.30 -13.29 -0.69
CA ASP A 120 -13.68 -14.61 -0.51
C ASP A 120 -12.89 -14.75 0.80
N THR A 121 -12.50 -13.64 1.45
CA THR A 121 -11.64 -13.66 2.65
C THR A 121 -12.27 -13.00 3.88
N VAL A 122 -12.70 -11.74 3.80
CA VAL A 122 -13.07 -10.92 4.97
C VAL A 122 -14.57 -10.94 5.25
N LEU A 123 -15.44 -10.94 4.23
CA LEU A 123 -16.91 -10.96 4.39
C LEU A 123 -17.47 -12.38 4.64
N ASN A 124 -16.73 -13.17 5.38
CA ASN A 124 -17.08 -14.54 5.70
C ASN A 124 -17.66 -14.59 7.11
N ASP A 125 -18.70 -15.39 7.35
CA ASP A 125 -19.38 -15.51 8.66
C ASP A 125 -18.41 -15.91 9.79
N LYS A 126 -17.33 -16.61 9.45
CA LYS A 126 -16.28 -17.06 10.37
C LYS A 126 -15.13 -16.05 10.54
N VAL A 127 -15.16 -14.93 9.82
CA VAL A 127 -14.19 -13.86 9.96
C VAL A 127 -14.87 -12.63 10.55
N LYS A 128 -14.55 -12.32 11.81
CA LYS A 128 -15.13 -11.17 12.51
C LYS A 128 -14.15 -10.01 12.51
N MET A 129 -14.53 -8.91 11.87
CA MET A 129 -13.74 -7.68 11.87
C MET A 129 -14.27 -6.71 12.92
N VAL A 130 -13.43 -6.30 13.85
CA VAL A 130 -13.76 -5.34 14.93
C VAL A 130 -12.90 -4.09 14.74
N VAL A 131 -13.55 -2.97 14.40
CA VAL A 131 -12.91 -1.66 14.26
C VAL A 131 -13.08 -0.89 15.57
N THR A 132 -11.98 -0.34 16.10
CA THR A 132 -11.93 0.41 17.36
C THR A 132 -11.14 1.70 17.21
N GLY A 133 -11.28 2.62 18.16
CA GLY A 133 -10.56 3.91 18.15
C GLY A 133 -11.37 5.01 17.48
N ASP A 134 -10.68 5.89 16.76
CA ASP A 134 -11.31 6.98 16.04
C ASP A 134 -12.13 6.47 14.85
N PRO A 135 -13.16 7.21 14.38
CA PRO A 135 -13.89 6.80 13.19
C PRO A 135 -12.94 6.71 11.98
N PHE A 136 -13.25 5.90 10.97
CA PHE A 136 -12.49 5.90 9.71
C PHE A 136 -13.38 6.45 8.60
N THR A 137 -13.09 7.65 8.13
CA THR A 137 -13.91 8.33 7.11
C THR A 137 -13.01 9.10 6.14
N LEU A 138 -13.15 8.82 4.85
CA LEU A 138 -12.50 9.61 3.82
C LEU A 138 -13.37 10.83 3.46
N ASN A 139 -12.74 11.98 3.29
CA ASN A 139 -13.44 13.17 2.83
C ASN A 139 -13.52 13.14 1.31
N TYR A 140 -14.73 13.29 0.77
CA TYR A 140 -14.98 13.33 -0.67
C TYR A 140 -15.32 14.75 -1.10
N VAL A 141 -14.80 15.15 -2.25
CA VAL A 141 -15.19 16.39 -2.96
C VAL A 141 -15.47 15.98 -4.40
N ASP A 142 -16.67 16.26 -4.88
CA ASP A 142 -17.12 15.89 -6.23
C ASP A 142 -16.93 14.38 -6.54
N ASP A 143 -17.28 13.52 -5.58
CA ASP A 143 -17.15 12.04 -5.66
C ASP A 143 -15.71 11.50 -5.71
N VAL A 144 -14.70 12.38 -5.58
CA VAL A 144 -13.28 12.03 -5.52
C VAL A 144 -12.76 12.18 -4.08
N PRO A 145 -12.08 11.16 -3.50
CA PRO A 145 -11.54 11.28 -2.16
C PRO A 145 -10.38 12.26 -2.13
N GLN A 146 -10.24 13.03 -1.06
CA GLN A 146 -9.04 13.83 -0.81
C GLN A 146 -7.81 12.94 -0.64
N THR A 147 -6.64 13.45 -1.05
CA THR A 147 -5.36 12.76 -0.86
C THR A 147 -5.11 12.58 0.63
N THR A 148 -5.21 11.33 1.08
CA THR A 148 -5.18 10.96 2.50
C THR A 148 -4.02 10.01 2.73
N LEU A 149 -3.18 10.29 3.73
CA LEU A 149 -2.09 9.37 4.10
C LEU A 149 -2.59 8.38 5.14
N ILE A 150 -2.38 7.09 4.87
CA ILE A 150 -2.73 5.98 5.76
C ILE A 150 -1.43 5.24 6.08
N LEU A 151 -1.08 5.18 7.37
CA LEU A 151 0.04 4.42 7.89
C LEU A 151 -0.49 3.15 8.53
N SER A 152 0.13 2.00 8.25
CA SER A 152 -0.25 0.74 8.89
C SER A 152 0.99 -0.05 9.28
N ASN A 153 0.88 -0.87 10.33
CA ASN A 153 1.77 -2.02 10.49
C ASN A 153 1.47 -3.05 9.38
N HIS A 154 2.41 -3.94 9.08
CA HIS A 154 2.25 -4.90 7.99
C HIS A 154 2.51 -6.34 8.41
N ARG A 155 1.52 -6.99 8.99
CA ARG A 155 1.60 -8.37 9.49
C ARG A 155 1.36 -9.44 8.44
N SER A 156 0.55 -9.15 7.42
CA SER A 156 0.18 -10.14 6.40
C SER A 156 -0.20 -9.45 5.09
N ILE A 157 -0.09 -10.18 3.97
CA ILE A 157 -0.66 -9.76 2.69
C ILE A 157 -2.17 -9.48 2.76
N ILE A 158 -2.86 -10.04 3.76
CA ILE A 158 -4.27 -9.76 4.04
C ILE A 158 -4.51 -8.30 4.44
N ASP A 159 -3.49 -7.59 4.94
CA ASP A 159 -3.59 -6.16 5.30
C ASP A 159 -4.00 -5.31 4.10
N TYR A 160 -3.52 -5.64 2.89
CA TYR A 160 -3.92 -4.96 1.66
C TYR A 160 -5.44 -5.09 1.43
N ILE A 161 -6.02 -6.26 1.71
CA ILE A 161 -7.45 -6.53 1.52
C ILE A 161 -8.27 -5.84 2.62
N VAL A 162 -7.81 -5.92 3.88
CA VAL A 162 -8.47 -5.28 5.03
C VAL A 162 -8.53 -3.76 4.87
N ILE A 163 -7.41 -3.14 4.48
CA ILE A 163 -7.36 -1.68 4.24
C ILE A 163 -8.23 -1.31 3.03
N SER A 164 -8.22 -2.13 1.98
CA SER A 164 -9.09 -1.90 0.81
C SER A 164 -10.57 -1.97 1.17
N LYS A 165 -10.97 -2.94 2.01
CA LYS A 165 -12.33 -3.02 2.55
C LYS A 165 -12.72 -1.76 3.29
N LEU A 166 -11.87 -1.30 4.22
CA LEU A 166 -12.14 -0.07 4.98
C LEU A 166 -12.33 1.14 4.07
N ILE A 167 -11.49 1.29 3.04
CA ILE A 167 -11.59 2.39 2.08
C ILE A 167 -12.87 2.29 1.24
N LEU A 168 -13.21 1.11 0.73
CA LEU A 168 -14.42 0.91 -0.08
C LEU A 168 -15.70 1.19 0.73
N GLU A 169 -15.75 0.74 1.98
CA GLU A 169 -16.88 0.96 2.90
C GLU A 169 -17.11 2.44 3.25
N THR A 170 -16.13 3.33 3.02
CA THR A 170 -16.35 4.78 3.23
C THR A 170 -17.22 5.43 2.15
N LYS A 171 -17.32 4.82 0.96
CA LYS A 171 -18.16 5.35 -0.13
C LYS A 171 -19.50 4.63 -0.18
N GLU A 172 -19.47 3.30 -0.27
CA GLU A 172 -20.64 2.46 -0.49
C GLU A 172 -20.49 1.10 0.20
N ASN A 173 -21.62 0.44 0.49
CA ASN A 173 -21.61 -0.93 0.96
C ASN A 173 -21.07 -1.86 -0.13
N ILE A 174 -20.17 -2.76 0.26
CA ILE A 174 -19.53 -3.69 -0.67
C ILE A 174 -20.57 -4.70 -1.17
N PRO A 175 -20.82 -4.79 -2.49
CA PRO A 175 -21.77 -5.76 -3.03
C PRO A 175 -21.19 -7.18 -3.02
N ASP A 176 -22.08 -8.18 -3.06
CA ASP A 176 -21.67 -9.54 -3.38
C ASP A 176 -21.11 -9.59 -4.81
N TYR A 177 -20.07 -10.39 -5.00
CA TYR A 177 -19.33 -10.48 -6.25
C TYR A 177 -20.24 -10.91 -7.43
N LYS A 178 -21.21 -11.80 -7.19
CA LYS A 178 -22.14 -12.24 -8.26
C LYS A 178 -23.06 -11.09 -8.71
N THR A 179 -23.56 -10.31 -7.77
CA THR A 179 -24.42 -9.16 -8.05
C THR A 179 -23.65 -8.08 -8.78
N LEU A 180 -22.39 -7.84 -8.38
CA LEU A 180 -21.48 -6.94 -9.09
C LEU A 180 -21.23 -7.38 -10.54
N MET A 181 -20.91 -8.65 -10.77
CA MET A 181 -20.67 -9.14 -12.13
C MET A 181 -21.94 -9.04 -13.00
N HIS A 182 -23.11 -9.29 -12.42
CA HIS A 182 -24.37 -9.12 -13.14
C HIS A 182 -24.64 -7.65 -13.49
N SER A 183 -24.35 -6.70 -12.58
CA SER A 183 -24.57 -5.27 -12.83
C SER A 183 -23.61 -4.72 -13.89
N ILE A 184 -22.34 -5.15 -13.88
CA ILE A 184 -21.34 -4.81 -14.90
C ILE A 184 -21.80 -5.30 -16.27
N CYS A 185 -22.26 -6.55 -16.37
CA CYS A 185 -22.73 -7.13 -17.64
C CYS A 185 -24.01 -6.47 -18.17
N LYS A 186 -24.92 -6.02 -17.28
CA LYS A 186 -26.27 -5.56 -17.67
C LYS A 186 -26.38 -4.05 -17.90
N ASN A 187 -25.76 -3.24 -17.03
CA ASN A 187 -26.05 -1.81 -16.99
C ASN A 187 -24.95 -0.94 -17.61
N SER A 188 -23.79 -1.50 -18.00
CA SER A 188 -22.62 -0.74 -18.49
C SER A 188 -22.30 0.50 -17.62
N ALA A 189 -22.71 0.47 -16.34
CA ALA A 189 -22.63 1.63 -15.47
C ALA A 189 -21.16 1.89 -15.18
N THR A 190 -20.75 3.16 -15.26
CA THR A 190 -19.41 3.59 -14.88
C THR A 190 -19.26 3.42 -13.37
N ILE A 191 -18.55 2.37 -12.96
CA ILE A 191 -18.23 2.16 -11.55
C ILE A 191 -16.94 2.92 -11.27
N ASN A 192 -17.04 3.94 -10.43
CA ASN A 192 -15.90 4.75 -10.00
C ASN A 192 -15.58 4.43 -8.52
N PRO A 193 -14.88 3.31 -8.24
CA PRO A 193 -14.45 3.04 -6.87
C PRO A 193 -13.45 4.11 -6.42
N PRO A 194 -13.34 4.38 -5.11
CA PRO A 194 -12.27 5.24 -4.61
C PRO A 194 -10.90 4.62 -5.00
N PRO A 195 -9.99 5.38 -5.63
CA PRO A 195 -8.70 4.85 -6.05
C PRO A 195 -7.84 4.54 -4.83
N ILE A 196 -7.39 3.30 -4.67
CA ILE A 196 -6.52 2.89 -3.56
C ILE A 196 -5.09 2.80 -4.09
N ARG A 197 -4.11 3.37 -3.36
CA ARG A 197 -2.70 3.28 -3.76
C ARG A 197 -1.83 2.84 -2.62
N PHE A 198 -1.17 1.71 -2.82
CA PHE A 198 -0.13 1.22 -1.93
C PHE A 198 1.22 1.70 -2.42
N ILE A 199 2.01 2.24 -1.52
CA ILE A 199 3.41 2.54 -1.77
C ILE A 199 4.21 1.40 -1.14
N SER A 200 4.84 0.55 -1.96
CA SER A 200 5.65 -0.58 -1.50
C SER A 200 6.64 -1.05 -2.58
N TRP A 201 7.75 -1.68 -2.15
CA TRP A 201 8.86 -2.16 -3.01
C TRP A 201 9.32 -1.17 -4.11
N GLY A 202 9.43 0.11 -3.74
CA GLY A 202 9.88 1.18 -4.65
C GLY A 202 8.92 1.49 -5.81
N SER A 203 7.65 1.11 -5.68
CA SER A 203 6.57 1.43 -6.61
C SER A 203 5.33 1.99 -5.89
N VAL A 204 4.49 2.69 -6.65
CA VAL A 204 3.12 3.01 -6.25
C VAL A 204 2.21 2.11 -7.08
N SER A 205 1.44 1.24 -6.43
CA SER A 205 0.55 0.28 -7.08
C SER A 205 -0.85 0.34 -6.49
N SER A 206 -1.85 0.43 -7.36
CA SER A 206 -3.27 0.23 -7.02
C SER A 206 -3.69 -1.23 -7.08
N PHE A 207 -2.86 -2.09 -7.67
CA PHE A 207 -3.21 -3.47 -7.97
C PHE A 207 -1.94 -4.34 -7.97
N PRO A 208 -2.01 -5.63 -7.57
CA PRO A 208 -0.88 -6.55 -7.63
C PRO A 208 -0.49 -6.89 -9.09
N THR A 209 0.27 -6.01 -9.72
CA THR A 209 0.74 -6.21 -11.11
C THR A 209 1.92 -7.18 -11.18
N LEU A 210 2.18 -7.77 -12.36
CA LEU A 210 3.41 -8.55 -12.59
C LEU A 210 4.68 -7.74 -12.31
N LYS A 211 4.64 -6.43 -12.55
CA LYS A 211 5.73 -5.50 -12.22
C LYS A 211 5.97 -5.43 -10.71
N LEU A 212 4.91 -5.42 -9.89
CA LEU A 212 5.04 -5.47 -8.44
C LEU A 212 5.65 -6.80 -8.00
N LEU A 213 5.19 -7.93 -8.55
CA LEU A 213 5.75 -9.24 -8.26
C LEU A 213 7.24 -9.33 -8.63
N PHE A 214 7.61 -8.77 -9.78
CA PHE A 214 9.02 -8.67 -10.19
C PHE A 214 9.82 -7.75 -9.26
N ASN A 215 9.25 -6.63 -8.80
CA ASN A 215 9.90 -5.77 -7.82
C ASN A 215 10.12 -6.48 -6.49
N ILE A 216 9.13 -7.26 -6.01
CA ILE A 216 9.25 -8.08 -4.81
C ILE A 216 10.38 -9.11 -4.96
N TRP A 217 10.53 -9.67 -6.15
CA TRP A 217 11.58 -10.64 -6.45
C TRP A 217 12.98 -10.03 -6.57
N ALA A 218 13.10 -8.90 -7.28
CA ALA A 218 14.38 -8.31 -7.65
C ALA A 218 14.93 -7.31 -6.64
N LYS A 219 14.07 -6.69 -5.82
CA LYS A 219 14.46 -5.60 -4.93
C LYS A 219 14.39 -6.03 -3.47
N ASP A 220 15.28 -5.43 -2.69
CA ASP A 220 15.25 -5.50 -1.25
C ASP A 220 13.91 -4.93 -0.72
N GLU A 221 13.41 -5.49 0.37
CA GLU A 221 12.23 -5.03 1.10
C GLU A 221 12.42 -3.58 1.60
N ASN A 222 13.67 -3.15 1.67
CA ASN A 222 14.12 -1.80 2.03
C ASN A 222 13.96 -0.77 0.90
N CYS A 223 13.48 -1.18 -0.27
CA CYS A 223 13.37 -0.28 -1.42
C CYS A 223 12.26 0.77 -1.20
N PHE A 224 12.65 2.05 -1.14
CA PHE A 224 11.74 3.17 -0.98
C PHE A 224 11.38 3.82 -2.32
N THR A 225 10.22 4.48 -2.36
CA THR A 225 9.76 5.24 -3.52
C THR A 225 10.20 6.71 -3.39
N SER A 226 10.79 7.26 -4.45
CA SER A 226 11.24 8.66 -4.46
C SER A 226 10.06 9.64 -4.48
N THR A 227 10.25 10.84 -3.92
CA THR A 227 9.26 11.93 -3.94
C THR A 227 8.79 12.25 -5.35
N SER A 228 9.70 12.26 -6.34
CA SER A 228 9.35 12.51 -7.75
C SER A 228 8.36 11.49 -8.34
N LYS A 229 8.43 10.22 -7.92
CA LYS A 229 7.52 9.16 -8.37
C LYS A 229 6.16 9.28 -7.72
N ILE A 230 6.10 9.66 -6.44
CA ILE A 230 4.83 9.93 -5.74
C ILE A 230 4.18 11.17 -6.36
N HIS A 231 4.96 12.22 -6.59
CA HIS A 231 4.50 13.45 -7.22
C HIS A 231 3.92 13.21 -8.61
N SER A 232 4.65 12.51 -9.49
CA SER A 232 4.16 12.21 -10.85
C SER A 232 2.94 11.31 -10.86
N ASN A 233 2.83 10.41 -9.88
CA ASN A 233 1.68 9.52 -9.73
C ASN A 233 0.42 10.28 -9.28
N LEU A 234 0.54 11.20 -8.33
CA LEU A 234 -0.53 12.10 -7.92
C LEU A 234 -0.91 13.07 -9.06
N SER A 235 0.08 13.66 -9.76
CA SER A 235 -0.20 14.53 -10.91
C SER A 235 -0.91 13.82 -12.06
N ARG A 236 -0.61 12.53 -12.29
CA ARG A 236 -1.20 11.76 -13.39
C ARG A 236 -2.64 11.33 -13.12
N HIS A 237 -2.98 11.06 -11.88
CA HIS A 237 -4.23 10.37 -11.54
C HIS A 237 -5.09 11.09 -10.51
N GLY A 238 -4.66 12.26 -10.03
CA GLY A 238 -5.42 13.09 -9.10
C GLY A 238 -5.35 12.61 -7.66
N ASN A 239 -6.39 12.95 -6.90
CA ASN A 239 -6.45 12.67 -5.47
C ASN A 239 -6.70 11.19 -5.18
N SER A 240 -5.94 10.62 -4.24
CA SER A 240 -6.12 9.22 -3.82
C SER A 240 -5.61 8.98 -2.39
N PRO A 241 -6.26 8.09 -1.62
CA PRO A 241 -5.66 7.46 -0.45
C PRO A 241 -4.30 6.81 -0.75
N LEU A 242 -3.26 7.23 -0.04
CA LEU A 242 -1.91 6.69 -0.09
C LEU A 242 -1.67 5.84 1.16
N VAL A 243 -1.55 4.53 0.98
CA VAL A 243 -1.25 3.57 2.04
C VAL A 243 0.25 3.30 2.06
N ILE A 244 0.87 3.48 3.23
CA ILE A 244 2.27 3.20 3.47
C ILE A 244 2.38 2.21 4.63
N PHE A 245 3.28 1.25 4.46
CA PHE A 245 3.77 0.40 5.52
C PHE A 245 5.18 0.88 5.87
N PRO A 246 5.38 1.62 6.97
CA PRO A 246 6.70 2.15 7.28
C PRO A 246 7.70 1.09 7.70
N GLU A 247 7.27 -0.13 8.00
CA GLU A 247 8.14 -1.26 8.33
C GLU A 247 8.72 -1.96 7.08
N VAL A 248 9.32 -3.13 7.28
CA VAL A 248 9.49 -4.13 6.22
C VAL A 248 8.12 -4.48 5.66
N ASN A 249 8.06 -4.82 4.37
CA ASN A 249 6.78 -5.06 3.71
C ASN A 249 6.08 -6.39 4.10
N SER A 250 6.55 -7.13 5.10
CA SER A 250 5.80 -8.18 5.80
C SER A 250 6.55 -8.57 7.07
N ILE A 251 5.85 -8.71 8.20
CA ILE A 251 6.42 -9.26 9.43
C ILE A 251 6.43 -10.79 9.31
N THR A 252 7.62 -11.38 9.24
CA THR A 252 7.80 -12.84 9.40
C THR A 252 8.43 -13.18 10.75
N PRO A 253 8.18 -14.38 11.31
CA PRO A 253 8.79 -14.80 12.58
C PRO A 253 10.31 -14.72 12.58
N GLU A 254 10.93 -15.03 11.44
CA GLU A 254 12.38 -14.97 11.26
C GLU A 254 12.88 -13.53 11.35
N LEU A 255 12.16 -12.57 10.73
CA LEU A 255 12.50 -11.16 10.79
C LEU A 255 12.39 -10.62 12.22
N VAL A 256 11.35 -11.00 12.96
CA VAL A 256 11.19 -10.63 14.38
C VAL A 256 12.37 -11.17 15.20
N MET A 257 12.73 -12.44 15.01
CA MET A 257 13.86 -13.06 15.70
C MET A 257 15.19 -12.37 15.37
N ILE A 258 15.42 -12.04 14.10
CA ILE A 258 16.63 -11.33 13.65
C ILE A 258 16.67 -9.93 14.26
N GLN A 259 15.57 -9.20 14.22
CA GLN A 259 15.47 -7.87 14.83
C GLN A 259 15.78 -7.92 16.32
N GLN A 260 15.17 -8.84 17.08
CA GLN A 260 15.41 -8.97 18.51
C GLN A 260 16.88 -9.26 18.83
N LYS A 261 17.54 -10.13 18.04
CA LYS A 261 18.97 -10.41 18.19
C LYS A 261 19.83 -9.18 17.88
N LEU A 262 19.49 -8.42 16.83
CA LEU A 262 20.22 -7.21 16.45
C LEU A 262 20.08 -6.09 17.48
N LEU A 263 18.86 -5.85 17.97
CA LEU A 263 18.60 -4.86 19.00
C LEU A 263 19.36 -5.20 20.29
N LYS A 264 19.29 -6.46 20.74
CA LYS A 264 19.97 -6.91 21.96
C LYS A 264 21.51 -6.81 21.88
N ASN A 265 22.10 -7.01 20.70
CA ASN A 265 23.56 -7.13 20.57
C ASN A 265 24.26 -5.86 20.06
N LYS A 266 23.57 -4.97 19.35
CA LYS A 266 24.21 -3.83 18.65
C LYS A 266 23.69 -2.46 19.05
N TYR A 267 22.47 -2.36 19.58
CA TYR A 267 21.81 -1.07 19.80
C TYR A 267 21.03 -1.09 21.12
N GLU A 268 21.75 -0.99 22.24
CA GLU A 268 21.16 -1.01 23.59
C GLU A 268 20.16 0.15 23.81
N ASP A 269 20.36 1.29 23.16
CA ASP A 269 19.50 2.47 23.31
C ASP A 269 18.23 2.45 22.43
N THR A 270 18.10 1.48 21.51
CA THR A 270 16.94 1.41 20.61
C THR A 270 15.79 0.69 21.32
N PRO A 271 14.54 1.23 21.27
CA PRO A 271 13.41 0.61 21.94
C PRO A 271 13.18 -0.83 21.47
N SER A 272 13.04 -1.75 22.42
CA SER A 272 12.77 -3.16 22.11
C SER A 272 11.30 -3.34 21.73
N LEU A 273 11.02 -3.37 20.43
CA LEU A 273 9.69 -3.66 19.90
C LEU A 273 9.45 -5.17 19.84
N LYS A 274 8.33 -5.65 20.37
CA LYS A 274 8.02 -7.09 20.46
C LYS A 274 7.07 -7.57 19.37
N GLN A 275 6.11 -6.72 18.99
CA GLN A 275 4.94 -7.04 18.18
C GLN A 275 4.95 -6.35 16.80
N VAL A 276 5.80 -5.34 16.63
CA VAL A 276 6.03 -4.61 15.37
C VAL A 276 7.51 -4.58 15.02
N LEU A 277 7.81 -4.44 13.74
CA LEU A 277 9.19 -4.21 13.30
C LEU A 277 9.55 -2.74 13.46
N TYR A 278 10.85 -2.47 13.55
CA TYR A 278 11.36 -1.11 13.64
C TYR A 278 11.01 -0.34 12.36
N PRO A 279 10.37 0.84 12.48
CA PRO A 279 9.92 1.58 11.32
C PRO A 279 11.09 2.17 10.52
N ARG A 280 10.82 2.45 9.26
CA ARG A 280 11.77 2.98 8.28
C ARG A 280 11.27 4.31 7.74
N TYR A 281 12.12 5.30 7.87
CA TYR A 281 11.70 6.68 7.71
C TYR A 281 11.65 7.17 6.28
N LYS A 282 12.49 6.61 5.38
CA LYS A 282 12.71 7.15 4.03
C LYS A 282 11.42 7.28 3.23
N GLN A 283 10.53 6.31 3.33
CA GLN A 283 9.27 6.30 2.58
C GLN A 283 8.26 7.29 3.13
N LEU A 284 8.13 7.37 4.47
CA LEU A 284 7.30 8.38 5.12
C LEU A 284 7.81 9.80 4.82
N ASN A 285 9.12 10.01 4.96
CA ASN A 285 9.78 11.27 4.62
C ASN A 285 9.48 11.68 3.17
N ALA A 286 9.57 10.75 2.22
CA ALA A 286 9.28 11.01 0.81
C ALA A 286 7.82 11.42 0.58
N ALA A 287 6.87 10.74 1.23
CA ALA A 287 5.44 11.03 1.12
C ALA A 287 5.07 12.37 1.76
N ILE A 288 5.54 12.64 2.98
CA ILE A 288 5.29 13.92 3.66
C ILE A 288 5.95 15.09 2.93
N LYS A 289 7.15 14.90 2.35
CA LYS A 289 7.78 15.91 1.48
C LYS A 289 6.91 16.21 0.25
N ASP A 290 6.31 15.20 -0.37
CA ASP A 290 5.43 15.40 -1.52
C ASP A 290 4.12 16.11 -1.13
N LEU A 291 3.44 15.67 -0.07
CA LEU A 291 2.21 16.29 0.43
C LEU A 291 2.41 17.75 0.86
N ALA A 292 3.55 18.06 1.47
CA ALA A 292 3.92 19.43 1.83
C ALA A 292 4.09 20.32 0.59
N SER A 293 4.60 19.77 -0.52
CA SER A 293 4.72 20.49 -1.79
C SER A 293 3.36 20.87 -2.38
N TRP A 294 2.37 19.96 -2.29
CA TRP A 294 1.00 20.19 -2.75
C TRP A 294 0.24 21.19 -1.89
N LYS A 295 0.39 21.14 -0.56
CA LYS A 295 -0.14 22.18 0.35
C LYS A 295 0.63 23.51 0.28
N LYS A 296 1.68 23.61 -0.55
CA LYS A 296 2.56 24.79 -0.67
C LYS A 296 3.14 25.24 0.67
N VAL A 297 3.43 24.30 1.56
CA VAL A 297 4.09 24.58 2.83
C VAL A 297 5.52 25.00 2.54
N LYS A 298 5.91 26.22 2.94
CA LYS A 298 7.29 26.71 2.81
C LYS A 298 8.18 25.92 3.77
N LYS A 299 8.75 24.80 3.32
CA LYS A 299 9.88 24.17 4.03
C LYS A 299 11.09 25.10 3.92
N ARG A 300 11.74 25.42 5.04
CA ARG A 300 13.03 26.14 5.02
C ARG A 300 14.01 25.34 4.15
N HIS A 301 14.71 26.02 3.23
CA HIS A 301 15.46 25.44 2.12
C HIS A 301 16.37 24.25 2.51
N GLY A 302 16.37 23.21 1.66
CA GLY A 302 17.10 21.94 1.85
C GLY A 302 18.63 22.04 1.89
N LEU A 303 19.23 23.15 1.47
CA LEU A 303 20.67 23.37 1.62
C LEU A 303 21.03 23.62 3.10
N MET A 304 20.15 24.31 3.83
CA MET A 304 20.28 24.50 5.27
C MET A 304 19.94 23.21 6.04
N GLU A 305 19.16 22.30 5.47
CA GLU A 305 18.90 20.95 6.01
C GLU A 305 20.17 20.09 5.92
N HIS A 306 20.86 20.11 4.77
CA HIS A 306 22.12 19.37 4.61
C HIS A 306 23.27 19.92 5.45
N VAL A 307 23.33 21.26 5.58
CA VAL A 307 24.27 21.94 6.49
C VAL A 307 23.94 21.64 7.94
N VAL A 308 22.68 21.70 8.36
CA VAL A 308 22.29 21.40 9.75
C VAL A 308 22.54 19.92 10.08
N ASP A 309 22.21 18.98 9.20
CA ASP A 309 22.47 17.55 9.45
C ASP A 309 23.97 17.23 9.48
N LYS A 310 24.80 17.88 8.64
CA LYS A 310 26.26 17.75 8.70
C LYS A 310 26.85 18.39 9.96
N VAL A 311 26.37 19.58 10.36
CA VAL A 311 26.81 20.28 11.58
C VAL A 311 26.41 19.50 12.84
N ASP A 312 25.21 18.92 12.87
CA ASP A 312 24.73 18.10 13.98
C ASP A 312 25.55 16.81 14.11
N LYS A 313 25.93 16.21 12.96
CA LYS A 313 26.89 15.09 12.92
C LYS A 313 28.28 15.50 13.41
N TRP A 314 28.73 16.71 13.07
CA TRP A 314 30.00 17.30 13.52
C TRP A 314 30.04 17.59 15.03
N ILE A 315 28.90 17.97 15.61
CA ILE A 315 28.77 18.20 17.05
C ILE A 315 28.80 16.89 17.85
N HIS A 316 28.43 15.77 17.24
CA HIS A 316 28.38 14.46 17.89
C HIS A 316 29.60 13.57 17.58
N ASP A 317 30.33 13.82 16.49
CA ASP A 317 31.58 13.13 16.13
C ASP A 317 32.78 14.08 16.33
N ASP A 318 33.59 13.84 17.38
CA ASP A 318 34.76 14.64 17.82
C ASP A 318 35.95 14.71 16.83
N LYS A 319 35.77 14.30 15.57
CA LYS A 319 36.81 14.30 14.53
C LYS A 319 36.32 15.00 13.28
N GLY A 320 36.32 16.32 13.33
CA GLY A 320 36.07 17.16 12.16
C GLY A 320 37.25 17.15 11.19
N ASN A 321 37.01 16.74 9.95
CA ASN A 321 38.00 16.69 8.87
C ASN A 321 37.90 18.00 8.04
N GLU A 322 39.01 18.70 7.81
CA GLU A 322 39.04 19.99 7.09
C GLU A 322 38.47 19.93 5.66
N GLN A 323 38.44 18.74 5.05
CA GLN A 323 37.82 18.49 3.75
C GLN A 323 36.31 18.75 3.72
N ASP A 324 35.61 18.57 4.84
CA ASP A 324 34.16 18.83 4.92
C ASP A 324 33.82 20.32 4.83
N PHE A 325 34.75 21.19 5.25
CA PHE A 325 34.59 22.65 5.22
C PHE A 325 34.64 23.20 3.79
N VAL A 326 35.57 22.68 2.99
CA VAL A 326 35.74 23.04 1.57
C VAL A 326 34.53 22.59 0.73
N GLU A 327 33.96 21.42 1.04
CA GLU A 327 32.75 20.94 0.37
C GLU A 327 31.52 21.79 0.72
N LEU A 328 31.41 22.24 1.98
CA LEU A 328 30.34 23.14 2.44
C LEU A 328 30.40 24.50 1.74
N GLU A 329 31.59 25.05 1.56
CA GLU A 329 31.83 26.33 0.90
C GLU A 329 31.53 26.25 -0.61
N SER A 330 31.82 25.11 -1.24
CA SER A 330 31.45 24.83 -2.64
C SER A 330 29.93 24.79 -2.86
N LEU A 331 29.17 24.22 -1.91
CA LEU A 331 27.71 24.11 -1.96
C LEU A 331 27.03 25.47 -1.80
N LEU A 332 27.61 26.36 -1.00
CA LEU A 332 27.12 27.73 -0.83
C LEU A 332 27.36 28.58 -2.08
N ASN A 333 28.44 28.33 -2.82
CA ASN A 333 28.81 29.07 -4.03
C ASN A 333 28.12 28.59 -5.33
N THR A 334 27.39 27.46 -5.32
CA THR A 334 26.68 26.95 -6.52
C THR A 334 25.32 27.64 -6.76
N GLN A 335 25.08 28.81 -6.14
CA GLN A 335 23.76 29.40 -5.98
C GLN A 335 23.17 30.10 -7.23
N GLU A 336 23.85 30.13 -8.38
CA GLU A 336 23.36 30.90 -9.54
C GLU A 336 22.82 30.08 -10.72
N GLY A 337 22.88 28.73 -10.68
CA GLY A 337 22.75 27.93 -11.92
C GLY A 337 21.51 27.05 -12.15
N ALA A 338 20.61 26.83 -11.19
CA ALA A 338 19.63 25.74 -11.33
C ALA A 338 18.23 26.04 -10.78
N ILE A 339 17.49 26.92 -11.45
CA ILE A 339 16.03 26.96 -11.36
C ILE A 339 15.46 27.10 -12.78
N THR A 340 15.15 25.97 -13.42
CA THR A 340 13.98 25.82 -14.32
C THR A 340 13.94 24.38 -14.85
N ALA A 341 13.34 23.48 -14.08
CA ALA A 341 12.85 22.22 -14.63
C ALA A 341 11.34 22.37 -14.89
N ASN A 342 10.98 22.27 -16.17
CA ASN A 342 9.64 22.40 -16.72
C ASN A 342 8.57 21.66 -15.91
N LYS A 343 7.60 22.40 -15.39
CA LYS A 343 6.36 21.83 -14.83
C LYS A 343 5.36 21.59 -15.97
N PRO A 344 4.90 20.35 -16.22
CA PRO A 344 3.78 20.14 -17.11
C PRO A 344 2.48 20.68 -16.45
N HIS A 345 1.78 21.53 -17.19
CA HIS A 345 0.45 22.04 -16.88
C HIS A 345 -0.59 20.93 -17.00
N PHE A 346 -1.16 20.49 -15.87
CA PHE A 346 -2.55 20.02 -15.74
C PHE A 346 -2.92 20.20 -14.26
N THR A 347 -3.67 21.26 -13.96
CA THR A 347 -4.10 21.63 -12.60
C THR A 347 -5.54 21.21 -12.38
N GLU A 348 -5.75 19.97 -11.98
CA GLU A 348 -6.78 19.67 -10.98
C GLU A 348 -6.12 19.83 -9.61
N ARG A 349 -6.72 20.64 -8.74
CA ARG A 349 -6.09 21.04 -7.47
C ARG A 349 -6.10 19.83 -6.53
N ILE A 350 -4.95 19.18 -6.38
CA ILE A 350 -4.77 18.11 -5.39
C ILE A 350 -5.08 18.69 -4.00
N MET A 351 -6.03 18.07 -3.31
CA MET A 351 -6.48 18.44 -1.97
C MET A 351 -6.00 17.40 -0.99
N VAL A 352 -5.18 17.83 -0.03
CA VAL A 352 -4.66 16.97 1.03
C VAL A 352 -5.61 17.00 2.21
N ASN A 353 -5.99 15.82 2.69
CA ASN A 353 -6.87 15.64 3.85
C ASN A 353 -6.25 16.25 5.12
N GLU A 354 -7.09 16.74 6.03
CA GLU A 354 -6.68 17.28 7.33
C GLU A 354 -6.07 16.20 8.23
N TYR A 355 -6.45 14.93 8.05
CA TYR A 355 -6.01 13.83 8.91
C TYR A 355 -5.13 12.83 8.18
N VAL A 356 -4.11 12.36 8.89
CA VAL A 356 -3.36 11.13 8.63
C VAL A 356 -3.95 10.04 9.52
N TYR A 357 -4.24 8.88 8.92
CA TYR A 357 -4.77 7.73 9.65
C TYR A 357 -3.65 6.76 9.97
N ASN A 358 -3.59 6.33 11.22
CA ASN A 358 -2.63 5.35 11.69
C ASN A 358 -3.40 4.09 12.12
N LEU A 359 -3.31 3.06 11.29
CA LEU A 359 -3.98 1.78 11.49
C LEU A 359 -3.05 0.81 12.22
N THR A 360 -3.63 0.10 13.18
CA THR A 360 -3.01 -1.04 13.84
C THR A 360 -3.89 -2.26 13.61
N ILE A 361 -3.40 -3.18 12.78
CA ILE A 361 -4.11 -4.40 12.39
C ILE A 361 -3.49 -5.57 13.12
N VAL A 362 -4.34 -6.34 13.81
CA VAL A 362 -3.94 -7.56 14.52
C VAL A 362 -4.94 -8.68 14.22
N TYR A 363 -4.41 -9.88 14.06
CA TYR A 363 -5.19 -11.08 13.77
C TYR A 363 -5.13 -12.04 14.95
N TYR A 364 -6.29 -12.53 15.34
CA TYR A 364 -6.46 -13.46 16.44
C TYR A 364 -7.21 -14.71 16.00
N GLN A 365 -6.87 -15.85 16.60
CA GLN A 365 -7.64 -17.08 16.50
C GLN A 365 -7.92 -17.62 17.91
N PRO A 366 -9.17 -17.98 18.24
CA PRO A 366 -9.47 -18.59 19.53
C PRO A 366 -8.97 -20.03 19.54
N VAL A 367 -8.14 -20.34 20.52
CA VAL A 367 -7.64 -21.69 20.80
C VAL A 367 -8.17 -22.11 22.16
N VAL A 368 -8.79 -23.30 22.21
CA VAL A 368 -9.19 -23.92 23.47
C VAL A 368 -7.93 -24.50 24.10
N LYS A 369 -7.49 -23.95 25.23
CA LYS A 369 -6.40 -24.56 26.00
C LYS A 369 -7.00 -25.44 27.08
N GLN A 370 -6.63 -26.71 27.06
CA GLN A 370 -6.89 -27.65 28.14
C GLN A 370 -5.63 -27.73 29.00
N ASN A 371 -5.75 -27.36 30.28
CA ASN A 371 -4.84 -27.62 31.39
C ASN A 371 -3.37 -27.89 31.01
N ASP A 372 -2.61 -26.82 30.74
CA ASP A 372 -1.14 -26.91 30.69
C ASP A 372 -0.57 -26.21 31.94
N PRO A 373 0.01 -26.95 32.91
CA PRO A 373 0.46 -26.39 34.19
C PRO A 373 1.68 -25.45 34.09
N THR A 374 2.18 -25.19 32.88
CA THR A 374 3.44 -24.49 32.60
C THR A 374 3.26 -23.01 32.20
N HIS A 375 2.03 -22.56 31.93
CA HIS A 375 1.81 -21.24 31.31
C HIS A 375 0.96 -20.23 32.12
N ILE A 376 0.55 -20.56 33.35
CA ILE A 376 -0.09 -19.59 34.25
C ILE A 376 0.95 -19.09 35.25
N PHE A 377 1.78 -18.13 34.84
CA PHE A 377 2.44 -17.21 35.77
C PHE A 377 1.76 -15.84 35.67
N GLU A 378 0.47 -15.79 36.01
CA GLU A 378 -0.08 -14.56 36.58
C GLU A 378 0.39 -14.49 38.03
N HIS A 379 0.84 -13.31 38.43
CA HIS A 379 1.44 -13.01 39.73
C HIS A 379 0.79 -13.75 40.92
N ASN A 380 1.56 -14.65 41.52
CA ASN A 380 1.51 -15.08 42.92
C ASN A 380 0.21 -15.64 43.54
N HIS A 381 -0.78 -16.12 42.79
CA HIS A 381 -1.73 -17.12 43.34
C HIS A 381 -2.20 -18.12 42.28
N PRO A 382 -2.16 -19.43 42.55
CA PRO A 382 -2.70 -20.45 41.64
C PRO A 382 -4.22 -20.43 41.73
N THR A 383 -4.89 -19.55 41.00
CA THR A 383 -6.31 -19.71 40.72
C THR A 383 -6.46 -20.80 39.67
N GLY A 384 -6.66 -22.02 40.14
CA GLY A 384 -7.00 -23.17 39.30
C GLY A 384 -8.34 -22.97 38.61
N VAL A 385 -8.34 -22.27 37.49
CA VAL A 385 -9.45 -22.32 36.53
C VAL A 385 -9.39 -23.71 35.91
N ARG A 386 -10.28 -24.60 36.38
CA ARG A 386 -10.34 -26.01 35.97
C ARG A 386 -11.10 -26.22 34.66
N ASP A 387 -11.77 -25.18 34.16
CA ASP A 387 -12.63 -25.26 32.99
C ASP A 387 -11.86 -24.87 31.71
N PRO A 388 -12.16 -25.51 30.57
CA PRO A 388 -11.57 -25.14 29.29
C PRO A 388 -11.90 -23.67 28.98
N HIS A 389 -10.87 -22.84 28.84
CA HIS A 389 -11.02 -21.43 28.49
C HIS A 389 -10.52 -21.18 27.06
N PHE A 390 -11.16 -20.23 26.39
CA PHE A 390 -10.69 -19.75 25.09
C PHE A 390 -9.61 -18.70 25.30
N GLN A 391 -8.41 -18.96 24.79
CA GLN A 391 -7.36 -17.96 24.69
C GLN A 391 -7.27 -17.49 23.22
N LEU A 392 -7.21 -16.17 23.00
CA LEU A 392 -6.90 -15.65 21.68
C LEU A 392 -5.40 -15.72 21.42
N GLU A 393 -5.01 -16.42 20.37
CA GLU A 393 -3.63 -16.50 19.91
C GLU A 393 -3.39 -15.58 18.72
N HIS A 394 -2.24 -14.90 18.71
CA HIS A 394 -1.79 -14.10 17.58
C HIS A 394 -1.46 -14.99 16.39
N ILE A 395 -2.04 -14.68 15.24
CA ILE A 395 -1.74 -15.35 13.98
C ILE A 395 -1.25 -14.36 12.93
N THR A 396 -0.52 -14.86 11.95
CA THR A 396 -0.19 -14.16 10.70
C THR A 396 -0.85 -14.94 9.56
N PRO A 397 -2.13 -14.67 9.25
CA PRO A 397 -2.88 -15.53 8.35
C PRO A 397 -2.32 -15.45 6.94
N SER A 398 -2.10 -16.59 6.31
CA SER A 398 -1.89 -16.68 4.87
C SER A 398 -3.23 -16.51 4.12
N LEU A 399 -3.16 -16.32 2.80
CA LEU A 399 -4.35 -16.31 1.97
C LEU A 399 -5.18 -17.59 2.11
N TRP A 400 -4.54 -18.75 2.18
CA TRP A 400 -5.23 -20.02 2.32
C TRP A 400 -5.82 -20.20 3.70
N ASP A 401 -5.22 -19.65 4.75
CA ASP A 401 -5.82 -19.68 6.09
C ASP A 401 -7.13 -18.88 6.13
N MET A 402 -7.18 -17.75 5.41
CA MET A 402 -8.43 -17.03 5.20
C MET A 402 -9.47 -17.88 4.45
N TYR A 403 -9.07 -18.61 3.40
CA TYR A 403 -9.99 -19.51 2.68
C TYR A 403 -10.43 -20.72 3.52
N LYS A 404 -9.54 -21.27 4.35
CA LYS A 404 -9.81 -22.37 5.28
C LYS A 404 -10.83 -21.95 6.34
N SER A 405 -10.72 -20.72 6.85
CA SER A 405 -11.64 -20.20 7.88
C SER A 405 -13.11 -20.27 7.47
N ALA A 406 -13.42 -20.22 6.15
CA ALA A 406 -14.78 -20.38 5.62
C ALA A 406 -15.40 -21.76 5.86
N TYR A 407 -14.56 -22.78 6.00
CA TYR A 407 -14.99 -24.18 6.12
C TYR A 407 -14.59 -24.79 7.47
N GLY A 408 -13.71 -24.13 8.21
CA GLY A 408 -13.20 -24.61 9.49
C GLY A 408 -14.02 -24.14 10.68
N ASP A 409 -13.82 -24.82 11.81
CA ASP A 409 -14.51 -24.51 13.06
C ASP A 409 -13.90 -23.34 13.83
N ARG A 410 -12.70 -22.88 13.43
CA ARG A 410 -11.96 -21.84 14.12
C ARG A 410 -12.13 -20.48 13.42
N PRO A 411 -12.90 -19.54 14.00
CA PRO A 411 -13.07 -18.22 13.40
C PRO A 411 -11.77 -17.39 13.50
N ILE A 412 -11.60 -16.46 12.57
CA ILE A 412 -10.50 -15.48 12.61
C ILE A 412 -11.09 -14.14 13.05
N ILE A 413 -10.48 -13.50 14.04
CA ILE A 413 -10.88 -12.17 14.51
C ILE A 413 -9.83 -11.17 14.03
N ILE A 414 -10.27 -10.20 13.22
CA ILE A 414 -9.43 -9.11 12.73
C ILE A 414 -9.75 -7.88 13.57
N LYS A 415 -8.81 -7.44 14.40
CA LYS A 415 -8.94 -6.20 15.16
C LYS A 415 -8.21 -5.10 14.44
N VAL A 416 -8.92 -4.04 14.08
CA VAL A 416 -8.34 -2.82 13.51
C VAL A 416 -8.54 -1.68 14.49
N HIS A 417 -7.44 -1.08 14.93
CA HIS A 417 -7.49 0.14 15.71
C HIS A 417 -7.06 1.32 14.85
N VAL A 418 -7.90 2.36 14.84
CA VAL A 418 -7.70 3.56 14.04
C VAL A 418 -7.34 4.70 14.97
N GLN A 419 -6.21 5.35 14.71
CA GLN A 419 -5.81 6.58 15.38
C GLN A 419 -5.66 7.69 14.33
N ARG A 420 -6.29 8.83 14.58
CA ARG A 420 -6.21 10.02 13.72
C ARG A 420 -5.11 10.96 14.23
N SER A 421 -4.32 11.49 13.31
CA SER A 421 -3.34 12.54 13.58
C SER A 421 -3.53 13.69 12.61
N ARG A 422 -3.37 14.94 13.07
CA ARG A 422 -3.47 16.09 12.16
C ARG A 422 -2.30 16.10 11.18
N THR A 423 -2.61 16.30 9.90
CA THR A 423 -1.62 16.36 8.81
C THR A 423 -0.75 17.61 8.94
N ASP A 424 -1.33 18.76 9.31
CA ASP A 424 -0.62 20.05 9.26
C ASP A 424 0.67 20.09 10.10
N PRO A 425 0.71 19.64 11.36
CA PRO A 425 1.95 19.56 12.12
C PRO A 425 3.02 18.71 11.42
N LEU A 426 2.63 17.55 10.86
CA LEU A 426 3.55 16.61 10.22
C LEU A 426 4.19 17.20 8.96
N LEU A 427 3.45 18.01 8.19
CA LEU A 427 3.98 18.65 6.98
C LEU A 427 5.10 19.67 7.28
N HIS A 428 5.09 20.27 8.48
CA HIS A 428 6.08 21.26 8.91
C HIS A 428 7.28 20.63 9.62
N MET A 429 7.19 19.38 10.05
CA MET A 429 8.29 18.70 10.73
C MET A 429 9.50 18.50 9.80
N LYS A 430 10.70 18.65 10.38
CA LYS A 430 11.95 18.22 9.75
C LYS A 430 12.01 16.69 9.69
N SER A 431 12.82 16.16 8.77
CA SER A 431 13.02 14.72 8.59
C SER A 431 13.26 14.01 9.95
N ARG A 432 14.31 14.37 10.71
CA ARG A 432 14.63 13.79 12.03
C ARG A 432 13.49 13.83 13.06
N HIS A 433 12.68 14.89 13.06
CA HIS A 433 11.53 14.99 13.99
C HIS A 433 10.39 14.08 13.57
N LEU A 434 10.19 13.91 12.26
CA LEU A 434 9.23 12.97 11.72
C LEU A 434 9.65 11.52 12.01
N GLU A 435 10.96 11.22 11.98
CA GLU A 435 11.50 9.91 12.36
C GLU A 435 11.20 9.61 13.83
N LYS A 436 11.50 10.55 14.73
CA LYS A 436 11.19 10.43 16.15
C LYS A 436 9.69 10.34 16.43
N TRP A 437 8.87 11.11 15.72
CA TRP A 437 7.41 11.01 15.81
C TRP A 437 6.94 9.60 15.42
N LEU A 438 7.51 9.05 14.35
CA LEU A 438 7.20 7.71 13.89
C LEU A 438 7.62 6.64 14.90
N GLU A 439 8.84 6.73 15.44
CA GLU A 439 9.34 5.83 16.48
C GLU A 439 8.43 5.80 17.71
N ASN A 440 8.04 6.98 18.21
CA ASN A 440 7.13 7.09 19.34
C ASN A 440 5.77 6.47 19.02
N SER A 441 5.23 6.76 17.84
CA SER A 441 3.97 6.17 17.39
C SER A 441 4.05 4.65 17.30
N TRP A 442 5.19 4.09 16.86
CA TRP A 442 5.44 2.65 16.82
C TRP A 442 5.54 2.03 18.21
N CYS A 443 6.22 2.70 19.16
CA CYS A 443 6.27 2.25 20.54
C CYS A 443 4.87 2.22 21.16
N ASP A 444 4.04 3.21 20.87
CA ASP A 444 2.67 3.26 21.36
C ASP A 444 1.80 2.17 20.71
N LYS A 445 2.02 1.86 19.42
CA LYS A 445 1.39 0.69 18.77
C LYS A 445 1.79 -0.62 19.42
N ASP A 446 3.07 -0.82 19.71
CA ASP A 446 3.57 -2.06 20.34
C ASP A 446 2.90 -2.27 21.70
N LYS A 447 2.86 -1.22 22.54
CA LYS A 447 2.14 -1.21 23.82
C LYS A 447 0.66 -1.48 23.64
N LEU A 448 0.03 -0.84 22.67
CA LEU A 448 -1.39 -1.02 22.37
C LEU A 448 -1.68 -2.48 22.01
N ILE A 449 -0.86 -3.11 21.17
CA ILE A 449 -1.02 -4.52 20.81
C ILE A 449 -0.90 -5.40 22.06
N THR A 450 0.06 -5.14 22.94
CA THR A 450 0.19 -5.87 24.21
C THR A 450 -1.00 -5.66 25.15
N VAL A 451 -1.56 -4.46 25.22
CA VAL A 451 -2.80 -4.21 25.97
C VAL A 451 -3.96 -4.97 25.34
N MET A 452 -4.04 -5.01 24.01
CA MET A 452 -5.06 -5.77 23.30
C MET A 452 -4.96 -7.26 23.61
N GLU A 453 -3.75 -7.84 23.69
CA GLU A 453 -3.53 -9.22 24.13
C GLU A 453 -4.09 -9.46 25.52
N ASN A 454 -3.74 -8.62 26.49
CA ASN A 454 -4.11 -8.80 27.90
C ASN A 454 -5.59 -8.51 28.19
N SER A 455 -6.22 -7.64 27.40
CA SER A 455 -7.61 -7.22 27.60
C SER A 455 -8.64 -8.23 27.09
N VAL A 456 -8.24 -9.20 26.26
CA VAL A 456 -9.20 -10.17 25.72
C VAL A 456 -9.32 -11.36 26.67
N LYS A 457 -10.18 -11.22 27.67
CA LYS A 457 -10.80 -12.37 28.34
C LYS A 457 -12.06 -12.73 27.55
N VAL A 458 -12.07 -13.89 26.92
CA VAL A 458 -13.28 -14.46 26.33
C VAL A 458 -14.01 -15.14 27.47
N GLU A 459 -14.98 -14.44 28.06
CA GLU A 459 -15.94 -15.04 29.02
C GLU A 459 -16.94 -15.96 28.32
#